data_AF-A0A8T3M8G8-F1
#
_entry.id   AF-A0A8T3M8G8-F1
#
_cell.length_a   1.000
_cell.length_b   1.000
_cell.length_c   1.000
_cell.angle_alpha   90.00
_cell.angle_beta   90.00
_cell.angle_gamma   90.00
#
_symmetry.space_group_name_H-M   'P 1'
#
loop_
_entity.id
_entity.type
_entity.pdbx_description
1 polymer ?
#
loop_
_entity_poly.entity_id
_entity_poly.type
_entity_poly.pdbx_seq_one_letter_code
_entity_poly.pdbx_strand_id
1 'polypeptide(L)'
;MESRDRLVNLAIFGAAGIVWVLVGLIVTTRDPVADPVAGFIGAALIGLAVGLTATPIAWLLVFGRHRRIAYRGDWTRAARRGGWVGLIVAIFIVLRLQGALELPIALFILALASVAEATLSAER
;
A
#
# COMPACT_ATOMS: atom_id res chain seq x y z
N MET A 1 -21.31 5.78 -10.13
CA MET A 1 -20.23 6.30 -9.26
C MET A 1 -20.60 7.73 -8.92
N GLU A 2 -20.84 7.99 -7.64
CA GLU A 2 -21.21 9.32 -7.17
C GLU A 2 -20.03 10.29 -7.33
N SER A 3 -20.31 11.59 -7.48
CA SER A 3 -19.27 12.61 -7.65
C SER A 3 -18.27 12.61 -6.49
N ARG A 4 -18.75 12.35 -5.27
CA ARG A 4 -17.92 12.20 -4.08
C ARG A 4 -16.89 11.07 -4.24
N ASP A 5 -17.31 9.87 -4.61
CA ASP A 5 -16.38 8.73 -4.78
C ASP A 5 -15.36 9.02 -5.87
N ARG A 6 -15.77 9.71 -6.93
CA ARG A 6 -14.87 10.10 -8.02
C ARG A 6 -13.79 11.06 -7.54
N LEU A 7 -14.19 12.09 -6.79
CA LEU A 7 -13.26 13.04 -6.19
C LEU A 7 -12.29 12.34 -5.23
N VAL A 8 -12.76 11.41 -4.40
CA VAL A 8 -11.90 10.64 -3.50
C VAL A 8 -10.89 9.80 -4.28
N ASN A 9 -11.31 9.10 -5.35
CA ASN A 9 -10.39 8.35 -6.19
C ASN A 9 -9.31 9.25 -6.82
N LEU A 10 -9.72 10.38 -7.41
CA LEU A 10 -8.79 11.33 -8.02
C LEU A 10 -7.83 11.94 -6.99
N ALA A 11 -8.33 12.29 -5.80
CA ALA A 11 -7.50 12.83 -4.72
C ALA A 11 -6.46 11.82 -4.24
N ILE A 12 -6.84 10.56 -4.05
CA ILE A 12 -5.91 9.50 -3.62
C ILE A 12 -4.89 9.19 -4.72
N PHE A 13 -5.30 9.10 -5.99
CA PHE A 13 -4.35 8.93 -7.10
C PHE A 13 -3.41 10.13 -7.25
N GLY A 14 -3.90 11.36 -7.07
CA GLY A 14 -3.08 12.56 -7.05
C GLY A 14 -2.04 12.52 -5.93
N ALA A 15 -2.45 12.13 -4.71
CA ALA A 15 -1.54 11.93 -3.59
C ALA A 15 -0.51 10.83 -3.88
N ALA A 16 -0.92 9.70 -4.47
CA ALA A 16 -0.01 8.64 -4.88
C ALA A 16 1.04 9.16 -5.89
N GLY A 17 0.62 9.96 -6.87
CA GLY A 17 1.52 10.60 -7.83
C GLY A 17 2.57 11.49 -7.17
N ILE A 18 2.16 12.30 -6.19
CA ILE A 18 3.10 13.13 -5.39
C ILE A 18 4.10 12.24 -4.65
N VAL A 19 3.64 11.18 -3.98
CA VAL A 19 4.55 10.29 -3.26
C VAL A 19 5.50 9.56 -4.20
N TRP A 20 5.07 9.16 -5.39
CA TRP A 20 5.96 8.59 -6.42
C TRP A 20 7.05 9.56 -6.87
N VAL A 21 6.75 10.86 -6.99
CA VAL A 21 7.77 11.88 -7.25
C VAL A 21 8.79 11.93 -6.11
N LEU A 22 8.34 11.91 -4.86
CA LEU A 22 9.23 11.87 -3.69
C LEU A 22 10.10 10.60 -3.65
N VAL A 23 9.52 9.45 -3.99
CA VAL A 23 10.26 8.20 -4.17
C VAL A 23 11.36 8.39 -5.22
N GLY A 24 10.99 8.90 -6.40
CA GLY A 24 11.93 9.16 -7.49
C GLY A 24 13.10 10.05 -7.05
N LEU A 25 12.82 11.11 -6.29
CA LEU A 25 13.86 11.98 -5.74
C LEU A 25 14.80 11.23 -4.80
N ILE A 26 14.26 10.49 -3.81
CA ILE A 26 15.09 9.75 -2.84
C ILE A 26 15.96 8.72 -3.53
N VAL A 27 15.39 7.87 -4.38
CA VAL A 27 16.12 6.74 -4.99
C VAL A 27 17.14 7.17 -6.05
N THR A 28 17.04 8.39 -6.58
CA THR A 28 18.00 8.92 -7.57
C THR A 28 19.06 9.85 -6.96
N THR A 29 18.83 10.37 -5.75
CA THR A 29 19.72 11.36 -5.13
C THR A 29 20.42 10.86 -3.86
N ARG A 30 19.96 9.75 -3.28
CA ARG A 30 20.53 9.19 -2.05
C ARG A 30 20.95 7.74 -2.26
N ASP A 31 22.19 7.44 -1.88
CA ASP A 31 22.68 6.08 -1.81
C ASP A 31 22.27 5.45 -0.47
N PRO A 32 21.41 4.42 -0.46
CA PRO A 32 20.97 3.77 0.77
C PRO A 32 22.07 2.93 1.46
N VAL A 33 23.17 2.62 0.79
CA VAL A 33 24.32 1.92 1.38
C VAL A 33 25.20 2.88 2.17
N ALA A 34 25.41 4.08 1.64
CA ALA A 34 26.18 5.13 2.29
C ALA A 34 25.36 5.90 3.36
N ASP A 35 24.06 6.06 3.16
CA ASP A 35 23.11 6.70 4.09
C ASP A 35 21.97 5.72 4.46
N PRO A 36 22.12 4.93 5.54
CA PRO A 36 21.11 3.95 5.95
C PRO A 36 19.73 4.57 6.22
N VAL A 37 19.69 5.84 6.66
CA VAL A 37 18.43 6.55 6.94
C VAL A 37 17.65 6.77 5.64
N ALA A 38 18.33 7.07 4.54
CA ALA A 38 17.70 7.18 3.22
C ALA A 38 17.06 5.85 2.79
N GLY A 39 17.66 4.71 3.16
CA GLY A 39 17.07 3.39 2.93
C GLY A 39 15.72 3.21 3.63
N PHE A 40 15.63 3.56 4.92
CA PHE A 40 14.37 3.47 5.67
C PHE A 40 13.31 4.45 5.18
N ILE A 41 13.70 5.70 4.88
CA ILE A 41 12.79 6.71 4.32
C ILE A 41 12.30 6.27 2.94
N GLY A 42 13.19 5.77 2.10
CA GLY A 42 12.85 5.23 0.78
C GLY A 42 11.85 4.07 0.89
N ALA A 43 12.09 3.12 1.79
CA ALA A 43 11.17 2.00 2.04
C ALA A 43 9.78 2.48 2.48
N ALA A 44 9.71 3.44 3.41
CA ALA A 44 8.46 4.02 3.88
C ALA A 44 7.70 4.74 2.75
N LEU A 45 8.39 5.54 1.95
CA LEU A 45 7.78 6.26 0.82
C LEU A 45 7.31 5.31 -0.28
N ILE A 46 8.07 4.26 -0.60
CA ILE A 46 7.66 3.25 -1.59
C ILE A 46 6.44 2.51 -1.08
N GLY A 47 6.44 2.04 0.16
CA GLY A 47 5.28 1.39 0.77
C GLY A 47 4.05 2.29 0.74
N LEU A 48 4.20 3.57 1.11
CA LEU A 48 3.12 4.55 1.05
C LEU A 48 2.61 4.75 -0.39
N ALA A 49 3.51 4.92 -1.36
CA ALA A 49 3.16 5.11 -2.77
C ALA A 49 2.37 3.91 -3.31
N VAL A 50 2.83 2.70 -3.03
CA VAL A 50 2.15 1.47 -3.44
C VAL A 50 0.80 1.33 -2.75
N GLY A 51 0.72 1.59 -1.44
CA GLY A 51 -0.54 1.49 -0.69
C GLY A 51 -1.59 2.50 -1.14
N LEU A 52 -1.18 3.75 -1.40
CA LEU A 52 -2.04 4.78 -1.98
C LEU A 52 -2.47 4.46 -3.40
N THR A 53 -1.61 3.81 -4.19
CA THR A 53 -1.97 3.35 -5.55
C THR A 53 -2.96 2.18 -5.49
N ALA A 54 -2.74 1.24 -4.56
CA ALA A 54 -3.56 0.04 -4.41
C ALA A 54 -4.97 0.33 -3.84
N THR A 55 -5.11 1.34 -2.96
CA THR A 55 -6.39 1.71 -2.33
C THR A 55 -7.52 1.98 -3.35
N PRO A 56 -7.40 2.93 -4.29
CA PRO A 56 -8.45 3.21 -5.27
C PRO A 56 -8.66 2.03 -6.22
N ILE A 57 -7.61 1.29 -6.56
CA ILE A 57 -7.72 0.06 -7.37
C ILE A 57 -8.59 -0.98 -6.65
N ALA A 58 -8.32 -1.26 -5.37
CA ALA A 58 -9.09 -2.20 -4.57
C ALA A 58 -10.57 -1.78 -4.46
N TRP A 59 -10.83 -0.49 -4.31
CA TRP A 59 -12.19 0.05 -4.32
C TRP A 59 -12.88 -0.14 -5.68
N LEU A 60 -12.22 0.23 -6.78
CA LEU A 60 -12.74 0.12 -8.14
C LEU A 60 -13.04 -1.32 -8.54
N LEU A 61 -12.20 -2.28 -8.12
CA LEU A 61 -12.42 -3.70 -8.35
C LEU A 61 -13.71 -4.19 -7.68
N VAL A 62 -13.93 -3.81 -6.41
CA VAL A 62 -15.16 -4.16 -5.67
C VAL A 62 -16.39 -3.49 -6.30
N PHE A 63 -16.29 -2.20 -6.62
CA PHE A 63 -17.35 -1.44 -7.27
C PHE A 63 -17.75 -2.06 -8.63
N GLY A 64 -16.77 -2.45 -9.44
CA GLY A 64 -16.99 -3.14 -10.71
C GLY A 64 -17.69 -4.49 -10.53
N ARG A 65 -17.27 -5.27 -9.52
CA ARG A 65 -17.85 -6.58 -9.20
C ARG A 65 -19.30 -6.47 -8.70
N HIS A 66 -19.64 -5.41 -7.97
CA HIS A 66 -20.98 -5.17 -7.44
C HIS A 66 -21.92 -4.41 -8.41
N ARG A 67 -21.75 -4.61 -9.73
CA ARG A 67 -22.58 -3.97 -10.76
C ARG A 67 -22.65 -2.44 -10.63
N ARG A 68 -21.56 -1.79 -10.18
CA ARG A 68 -21.43 -0.33 -10.02
C ARG A 68 -22.28 0.29 -8.90
N ILE A 69 -22.54 -0.48 -7.85
CA ILE A 69 -23.16 -0.02 -6.61
C ILE A 69 -22.06 0.16 -5.56
N ALA A 70 -22.01 1.35 -4.94
CA ALA A 70 -21.07 1.64 -3.85
C ALA A 70 -21.73 1.37 -2.50
N TYR A 71 -21.15 0.48 -1.69
CA TYR A 71 -21.66 0.18 -0.36
C TYR A 71 -20.94 0.96 0.74
N ARG A 72 -21.65 1.20 1.85
CA ARG A 72 -21.03 1.75 3.07
C ARG A 72 -19.93 0.81 3.55
N GLY A 73 -18.75 1.35 3.82
CA GLY A 73 -17.58 0.59 4.28
C GLY A 73 -16.68 0.03 3.18
N ASP A 74 -17.03 0.18 1.89
CA ASP A 74 -16.13 -0.25 0.80
C ASP A 74 -14.84 0.56 0.80
N TRP A 75 -14.91 1.85 1.10
CA TRP A 75 -13.73 2.70 1.25
C TRP A 75 -12.81 2.29 2.39
N THR A 76 -13.36 1.91 3.55
CA THR A 76 -12.53 1.50 4.70
C THR A 76 -11.86 0.15 4.43
N ARG A 77 -12.57 -0.79 3.78
CA ARG A 77 -11.97 -2.06 3.31
C ARG A 77 -10.88 -1.83 2.28
N ALA A 78 -11.12 -0.96 1.29
CA ALA A 78 -10.14 -0.65 0.26
C ALA A 78 -8.89 0.02 0.84
N ALA A 79 -9.05 0.98 1.74
CA ALA A 79 -7.95 1.65 2.42
C ALA A 79 -7.13 0.69 3.29
N ARG A 80 -7.80 -0.23 4.01
CA ARG A 80 -7.12 -1.27 4.79
C ARG A 80 -6.33 -2.22 3.90
N ARG A 81 -6.91 -2.71 2.80
CA ARG A 81 -6.21 -3.57 1.84
C ARG A 81 -5.01 -2.86 1.21
N GLY A 82 -5.17 -1.60 0.80
CA GLY A 82 -4.06 -0.78 0.33
C GLY A 82 -2.99 -0.59 1.41
N GLY A 83 -3.39 -0.37 2.66
CA GLY A 83 -2.52 -0.30 3.83
C GLY A 83 -1.70 -1.57 4.03
N TRP A 84 -2.32 -2.75 3.94
CA TRP A 84 -1.60 -4.03 4.00
C TRP A 84 -0.58 -4.18 2.89
N VAL A 85 -0.96 -3.88 1.64
CA VAL A 85 -0.03 -3.96 0.50
C VAL A 85 1.16 -3.02 0.72
N GLY A 86 0.91 -1.76 1.09
CA GLY A 86 1.96 -0.79 1.35
C GLY A 86 2.89 -1.19 2.50
N LEU A 87 2.32 -1.69 3.60
CA LEU A 87 3.06 -2.16 4.77
C LEU A 87 3.96 -3.35 4.44
N ILE A 88 3.43 -4.36 3.74
CA ILE A 88 4.20 -5.54 3.32
C ILE A 88 5.37 -5.13 2.44
N VAL A 89 5.12 -4.25 1.46
CA VAL A 89 6.18 -3.72 0.58
C VAL A 89 7.27 -3.00 1.37
N ALA A 90 6.89 -2.10 2.29
CA ALA A 90 7.87 -1.39 3.12
C ALA A 90 8.71 -2.36 3.97
N ILE A 91 8.07 -3.33 4.63
CA ILE A 91 8.76 -4.33 5.44
C ILE A 91 9.74 -5.15 4.58
N PHE A 92 9.32 -5.59 3.39
CA PHE A 92 10.18 -6.38 2.51
C PHE A 92 11.40 -5.58 2.03
N ILE A 93 11.22 -4.30 1.72
CA ILE A 93 12.34 -3.43 1.34
C ILE A 93 13.31 -3.29 2.52
N VAL A 94 12.81 -3.03 3.73
CA VAL A 94 13.67 -2.92 4.93
C VAL A 94 14.43 -4.22 5.20
N LEU A 95 13.75 -5.36 5.19
CA LEU A 95 14.38 -6.66 5.37
C LEU A 95 15.42 -6.94 4.28
N ARG A 96 15.14 -6.54 3.04
CA ARG A 96 16.07 -6.68 1.92
C ARG A 96 17.33 -5.85 2.14
N LEU A 97 17.19 -4.60 2.59
CA LEU A 97 18.32 -3.70 2.87
C LEU A 97 19.19 -4.22 4.02
N GLN A 98 18.59 -4.91 5.00
CA GLN A 98 19.30 -5.50 6.13
C GLN A 98 19.90 -6.89 5.82
N GLY A 99 19.68 -7.43 4.62
CA GLY A 99 20.10 -8.80 4.27
C GLY A 99 19.35 -9.89 5.03
N ALA A 100 18.19 -9.57 5.61
CA ALA A 100 17.38 -10.49 6.42
C ALA A 100 16.17 -11.06 5.66
N LEU A 101 15.93 -10.64 4.41
CA LEU A 101 14.80 -11.12 3.62
C LEU A 101 15.05 -12.53 3.09
N GLU A 102 14.53 -13.51 3.83
CA GLU A 102 14.50 -14.92 3.43
C GLU A 102 13.09 -15.34 3.00
N LEU A 103 13.00 -16.31 2.09
CA LEU A 103 11.71 -16.81 1.59
C LEU A 103 10.75 -17.25 2.72
N PRO A 104 11.18 -18.00 3.75
CA PRO A 104 10.30 -18.36 4.86
C PRO A 104 9.77 -17.15 5.63
N ILE A 105 10.59 -16.12 5.84
CA ILE A 105 10.18 -14.88 6.52
C ILE A 105 9.13 -14.14 5.68
N ALA A 106 9.36 -14.03 4.37
CA ALA A 106 8.40 -13.41 3.45
C ALA A 106 7.04 -14.13 3.48
N LEU A 107 7.05 -15.47 3.39
CA LEU A 107 5.83 -16.28 3.45
C LEU A 107 5.12 -16.16 4.81
N PHE A 108 5.87 -16.13 5.91
CA PHE A 108 5.32 -15.94 7.25
C PHE A 108 4.60 -14.59 7.38
N ILE A 109 5.21 -13.50 6.90
CA ILE A 109 4.60 -12.16 6.91
C ILE A 109 3.33 -12.14 6.07
N LEU A 110 3.34 -12.75 4.88
CA LEU A 110 2.15 -12.84 4.02
C LEU A 110 1.03 -13.65 4.67
N ALA A 111 1.37 -14.76 5.33
CA ALA A 111 0.40 -15.57 6.07
C ALA A 111 -0.21 -14.78 7.23
N LEU A 112 0.61 -14.08 8.02
CA LEU A 112 0.15 -13.24 9.12
C LEU A 112 -0.77 -12.13 8.63
N ALA A 113 -0.39 -11.41 7.58
CA ALA A 113 -1.22 -10.35 6.99
C ALA A 113 -2.54 -10.91 6.44
N SER A 114 -2.52 -12.10 5.84
CA SER A 114 -3.72 -12.78 5.32
C SER A 114 -4.68 -13.18 6.44
N VAL A 115 -4.15 -13.75 7.53
CA VAL A 115 -4.95 -14.10 8.72
C VAL A 115 -5.52 -12.85 9.35
N ALA A 116 -4.71 -11.80 9.54
CA ALA A 116 -5.16 -10.54 10.11
C ALA A 116 -6.27 -9.89 9.26
N GLU A 117 -6.12 -9.87 7.94
CA GLU A 117 -7.15 -9.35 7.03
C GLU A 117 -8.42 -10.20 7.07
N ALA A 118 -8.31 -11.53 7.19
CA ALA A 118 -9.46 -12.42 7.32
C ALA A 118 -10.22 -12.17 8.63
N THR A 119 -9.52 -12.05 9.76
CA THR A 119 -10.12 -11.74 11.06
C THR A 119 -10.83 -10.38 11.05
N LEU A 120 -10.17 -9.34 10.55
CA LEU A 120 -10.74 -7.99 10.44
C LEU A 120 -11.91 -7.90 9.45
N SER A 121 -12.03 -8.86 8.54
CA SER A 121 -13.14 -8.96 7.59
C SER A 121 -14.31 -9.78 8.14
N ALA A 122 -14.10 -10.64 9.14
CA ALA A 122 -15.13 -11.51 9.70
C ALA A 122 -15.99 -10.84 10.79
N GLU A 123 -15.46 -9.82 11.47
CA GLU A 123 -16.16 -9.12 12.57
C GLU A 123 -17.33 -8.21 12.14
N ARG A 124 -17.66 -8.11 10.84
CA ARG A 124 -18.65 -7.15 10.32
C ARG A 124 -19.38 -7.65 9.08
#